data_AF-A0A9P7V533-F1
#
_entry.id   AF-A0A9P7V533-F1
#
_cell.length_a   1.000
_cell.length_b   1.000
_cell.length_c   1.000
_cell.angle_alpha   90.00
_cell.angle_beta   90.00
_cell.angle_gamma   90.00
#
_symmetry.space_group_name_H-M   'P 1'
#
loop_
_entity.id
_entity.type
_entity.pdbx_description
1 polymer ?
#
loop_
_entity_poly.entity_id
_entity_poly.type
_entity_poly.pdbx_seq_one_letter_code
_entity_poly.pdbx_strand_id
1 'polypeptide(L)'
;MAKKVSKRSRAARRGYLEDDVDEGRDLAKLPKAENDVKSSIIRTTIKNENLLAKKMENLKIRKDRNKKKTNTLKHKVDRSSKVEGVLAGKITQSIERHKYVQTTRKSGWDKINGSISVTNALIEASVPKTAAEIEKEEEDAYVASFFDGDNIKGKTKAMAPNNSFALLEEEEA
;
A
#
# COMPACT_ATOMS: atom_id res chain seq x y z
N MET A 1 0.90 45.00 50.24
CA MET A 1 -0.43 45.44 49.72
C MET A 1 -0.41 45.41 48.21
N ALA A 2 -1.24 44.58 47.58
CA ALA A 2 -1.28 44.45 46.12
C ALA A 2 -1.91 45.70 45.49
N LYS A 3 -1.25 46.29 44.49
CA LYS A 3 -1.77 47.49 43.80
C LYS A 3 -2.96 47.08 42.93
N LYS A 4 -4.12 47.72 43.12
CA LYS A 4 -5.31 47.48 42.30
C LYS A 4 -5.01 47.85 40.85
N VAL A 5 -5.15 46.88 39.95
CA VAL A 5 -4.86 47.08 38.52
C VAL A 5 -6.09 47.68 37.85
N SER A 6 -5.93 48.80 37.14
CA SER A 6 -7.01 49.49 36.43
C SER A 6 -7.59 48.65 35.28
N LYS A 7 -8.92 48.73 35.08
CA LYS A 7 -9.67 48.05 33.99
C LYS A 7 -9.15 48.35 32.58
N ARG A 8 -8.36 49.41 32.41
CA ARG A 8 -7.79 49.83 31.11
C ARG A 8 -6.33 49.42 30.91
N SER A 9 -5.73 48.73 31.89
CA SER A 9 -4.34 48.29 31.85
C SER A 9 -4.09 47.22 30.78
N ARG A 10 -2.83 47.07 30.40
CA ARG A 10 -2.39 46.11 29.38
C ARG A 10 -2.60 44.65 29.80
N ALA A 11 -2.56 44.36 31.10
CA ALA A 11 -2.88 43.05 31.66
C ALA A 11 -4.37 42.73 31.54
N ALA A 12 -5.25 43.70 31.83
CA ALA A 12 -6.71 43.55 31.71
C ALA A 12 -7.14 43.27 30.27
N ARG A 13 -6.54 43.96 29.30
CA ARG A 13 -6.84 43.78 27.87
C ARG A 13 -6.35 42.44 27.31
N ARG A 14 -5.45 41.74 28.00
CA ARG A 14 -4.91 40.45 27.59
C ARG A 14 -5.58 39.26 28.29
N GLY A 15 -6.63 39.48 29.08
CA GLY A 15 -7.38 38.40 29.75
C GLY A 15 -6.71 37.81 30.99
N TYR A 16 -5.50 38.23 31.36
CA TYR A 16 -4.74 37.71 32.52
C TYR A 16 -5.30 38.08 33.90
N LEU A 17 -6.51 38.65 33.98
CA LEU A 17 -7.07 39.19 35.23
C LEU A 17 -8.21 38.33 35.80
N GLU A 18 -8.82 37.44 35.01
CA GLU A 18 -9.94 36.62 35.47
C GLU A 18 -9.55 35.17 35.84
N ASP A 19 -8.51 34.58 35.24
CA ASP A 19 -8.26 33.13 35.42
C ASP A 19 -7.03 32.76 36.31
N ASP A 20 -6.13 33.70 36.62
CA ASP A 20 -4.80 33.35 37.16
C ASP A 20 -4.56 33.69 38.65
N VAL A 21 -5.56 34.18 39.40
CA VAL A 21 -5.30 34.76 40.74
C VAL A 21 -5.68 33.87 41.93
N ASP A 22 -6.69 33.01 41.83
CA ASP A 22 -7.17 32.27 43.02
C ASP A 22 -6.75 30.80 43.07
N GLU A 23 -7.07 29.98 42.07
CA GLU A 23 -6.93 28.52 42.21
C GLU A 23 -5.48 28.04 42.34
N GLY A 24 -4.57 28.56 41.51
CA GLY A 24 -3.15 28.17 41.53
C GLY A 24 -2.39 28.68 42.76
N ARG A 25 -2.81 29.81 43.34
CA ARG A 25 -2.20 30.37 44.56
C ARG A 25 -2.70 29.69 45.82
N ASP A 26 -3.95 29.24 45.82
CA ASP A 26 -4.51 28.52 46.95
C ASP A 26 -3.91 27.11 47.10
N LEU A 27 -3.61 26.43 45.99
CA LEU A 27 -2.86 25.17 46.00
C LEU A 27 -1.42 25.32 46.54
N ALA A 28 -0.82 26.51 46.42
CA ALA A 28 0.53 26.79 46.92
C ALA A 28 0.56 27.10 48.43
N LYS A 29 -0.57 27.51 49.03
CA LYS A 29 -0.71 27.77 50.48
C LYS A 29 -1.01 26.51 51.27
N LEU A 30 -1.48 25.44 50.62
CA LEU A 30 -1.72 24.18 51.29
C LEU A 30 -0.39 23.59 51.78
N PRO A 31 -0.27 23.22 53.08
CA PRO A 31 0.91 22.56 53.58
C PRO A 31 1.06 21.21 52.85
N LYS A 32 2.08 21.11 51.98
CA LYS A 32 2.43 19.86 51.34
C LYS A 32 2.93 18.92 52.43
N ALA A 33 2.34 17.73 52.54
CA ALA A 33 2.83 16.70 53.45
C ALA A 33 4.33 16.50 53.20
N GLU A 34 5.13 16.50 54.28
CA GLU A 34 6.59 16.38 54.22
C GLU A 34 6.99 15.05 53.57
N ASN A 35 7.17 15.08 52.25
CA ASN A 35 7.60 13.95 51.45
C ASN A 35 9.09 14.08 51.09
N ASP A 36 9.89 14.78 51.90
CA ASP A 36 11.30 15.05 51.56
C ASP A 36 12.12 13.75 51.48
N VAL A 37 11.83 12.79 52.36
CA VAL A 37 12.44 11.44 52.29
C VAL A 37 12.03 10.71 51.01
N LYS A 38 10.74 10.70 50.66
CA LYS A 38 10.25 10.04 49.45
C LYS A 38 10.84 10.67 48.19
N SER A 39 10.88 12.00 48.14
CA SER A 39 11.44 12.72 47.01
C SER A 39 12.96 12.62 46.94
N SER A 40 13.66 12.50 48.07
CA SER A 40 15.08 12.13 48.13
C SER A 40 15.33 10.74 47.54
N ILE A 41 14.56 9.74 47.98
CA ILE A 41 14.62 8.37 47.46
C ILE A 41 14.39 8.39 45.94
N ILE A 42 13.31 9.01 45.47
CA ILE A 42 12.98 9.13 44.03
C ILE A 42 14.12 9.81 43.25
N ARG A 43 14.71 10.89 43.78
CA ARG A 43 15.84 11.56 43.14
C ARG A 43 17.06 10.65 43.06
N THR A 44 17.33 9.85 44.11
CA THR A 44 18.47 8.92 44.12
C THR A 44 18.26 7.73 43.18
N THR A 45 17.05 7.16 43.13
CA THR A 45 16.74 6.04 42.22
C THR A 45 16.89 6.49 40.76
N ILE A 46 16.31 7.64 40.40
CA ILE A 46 16.44 8.21 39.05
C ILE A 46 17.92 8.46 38.69
N LYS A 47 18.72 9.00 39.61
CA LYS A 47 20.16 9.20 39.36
C LYS A 47 20.89 7.89 39.12
N ASN A 48 20.59 6.86 39.90
CA ASN A 48 21.23 5.55 39.81
C ASN A 48 20.82 4.81 38.52
N GLU A 49 19.54 4.86 38.16
CA GLU A 49 19.03 4.29 36.90
C GLU A 49 19.65 4.98 35.69
N ASN A 50 19.70 6.31 35.68
CA ASN A 50 20.35 7.08 34.61
C ASN A 50 21.85 6.77 34.51
N LEU A 51 22.53 6.61 35.65
CA LEU A 51 23.94 6.22 35.66
C LEU A 51 24.14 4.80 35.10
N LEU A 52 23.26 3.86 35.44
CA LEU A 52 23.28 2.51 34.92
C LEU A 52 23.03 2.49 33.42
N ALA A 53 22.01 3.21 32.93
CA ALA A 53 21.73 3.34 31.51
C ALA A 53 22.95 3.87 30.74
N LYS A 54 23.57 4.96 31.23
CA LYS A 54 24.80 5.52 30.65
C LYS A 54 25.97 4.54 30.70
N LYS A 55 26.14 3.77 31.77
CA LYS A 55 27.19 2.73 31.86
C LYS A 55 26.96 1.63 30.83
N MET A 56 25.74 1.14 30.69
CA MET A 56 25.39 0.11 29.70
C MET A 56 25.57 0.60 28.27
N GLU A 57 25.20 1.84 27.97
CA GLU A 57 25.44 2.47 26.67
C GLU A 57 26.95 2.60 26.39
N ASN A 58 27.73 3.13 27.34
CA ASN A 58 29.18 3.24 27.20
C ASN A 58 29.86 1.89 27.02
N LEU A 59 29.37 0.83 27.67
CA LEU A 59 29.87 -0.54 27.47
C LEU A 59 29.59 -1.03 26.04
N LYS A 60 28.40 -0.79 25.49
CA LYS A 60 28.07 -1.12 24.09
C LYS A 60 28.98 -0.35 23.13
N ILE A 61 29.10 0.96 23.31
CA ILE A 61 29.95 1.82 22.50
C ILE A 61 31.42 1.35 22.57
N ARG A 62 31.94 1.01 23.75
CA ARG A 62 33.30 0.48 23.91
C ARG A 62 33.48 -0.87 23.22
N LYS A 63 32.51 -1.77 23.34
CA LYS A 63 32.52 -3.09 22.68
C LYS A 63 32.51 -2.95 21.16
N ASP A 64 31.76 -1.98 20.64
CA ASP A 64 31.63 -1.74 19.20
C ASP A 64 32.80 -0.92 18.64
N ARG A 65 33.38 0.00 19.41
CA ARG A 65 34.58 0.77 19.03
C ARG A 65 35.87 -0.06 19.07
N ASN A 66 36.00 -1.01 20.00
CA ASN A 66 37.19 -1.87 20.11
C ASN A 66 37.18 -3.04 19.12
N LYS A 67 36.06 -3.32 18.44
CA LYS A 67 36.10 -4.13 17.23
C LYS A 67 36.74 -3.30 16.12
N LYS A 68 38.07 -3.29 16.06
CA LYS A 68 38.79 -2.95 14.83
C LYS A 68 38.11 -3.76 13.73
N LYS A 69 37.30 -3.12 12.89
CA LYS A 69 36.68 -3.81 11.76
C LYS A 69 37.83 -4.25 10.87
N THR A 70 38.24 -5.50 11.02
CA THR A 70 39.23 -6.12 10.13
C THR A 70 38.69 -5.94 8.71
N ASN A 71 39.58 -5.81 7.73
CA ASN A 71 39.17 -5.59 6.35
C ASN A 71 38.12 -6.65 5.90
N THR A 72 38.29 -7.88 6.37
CA THR A 72 37.35 -9.00 6.19
C THR A 72 35.95 -8.75 6.78
N LEU A 73 35.84 -8.16 7.97
CA LEU A 73 34.54 -7.87 8.60
C LEU A 73 33.84 -6.71 7.89
N LYS A 74 34.60 -5.71 7.41
CA LYS A 74 34.04 -4.62 6.58
C LYS A 74 33.42 -5.17 5.30
N HIS A 75 34.16 -5.99 4.55
CA HIS A 75 33.65 -6.60 3.32
C HIS A 75 32.43 -7.51 3.56
N LYS A 76 32.37 -8.24 4.68
CA LYS A 76 31.20 -9.05 5.02
C LYS A 76 29.95 -8.19 5.28
N VAL A 77 30.09 -7.11 6.05
CA VAL A 77 29.00 -6.19 6.35
C VAL A 77 28.54 -5.41 5.10
N ASP A 78 29.48 -4.97 4.26
CA ASP A 78 29.17 -4.27 3.02
C ASP A 78 28.52 -5.19 1.98
N ARG A 79 28.89 -6.48 1.95
CA ARG A 79 28.21 -7.46 1.11
C ARG A 79 26.80 -7.76 1.64
N SER A 80 26.63 -7.91 2.95
CA SER A 80 25.30 -8.18 3.52
C SER A 80 24.35 -7.00 3.32
N SER A 81 24.81 -5.76 3.48
CA SER A 81 23.96 -4.58 3.26
C SER A 81 23.55 -4.40 1.78
N LYS A 82 24.46 -4.71 0.84
CA LYS A 82 24.13 -4.72 -0.60
C LYS A 82 23.11 -5.81 -0.95
N VAL A 83 23.26 -7.01 -0.37
CA VAL A 83 22.32 -8.13 -0.61
C VAL A 83 20.95 -7.84 0.03
N GLU A 84 20.93 -7.22 1.20
CA GLU A 84 19.69 -6.80 1.88
C GLU A 84 18.90 -5.80 1.03
N GLY A 85 19.57 -4.80 0.42
CA GLY A 85 18.94 -3.86 -0.50
C GLY A 85 18.33 -4.54 -1.75
N VAL A 86 19.00 -5.55 -2.31
CA VAL A 86 18.50 -6.31 -3.46
C VAL A 86 17.31 -7.19 -3.09
N LEU A 87 17.37 -7.89 -1.95
CA LEU A 87 16.27 -8.75 -1.49
C LEU A 87 15.04 -7.91 -1.10
N ALA A 88 15.25 -6.79 -0.39
CA ALA A 88 14.19 -5.85 -0.08
C ALA A 88 13.51 -5.32 -1.35
N GLY A 89 14.28 -4.94 -2.37
CA GLY A 89 13.75 -4.52 -3.67
C GLY A 89 12.96 -5.62 -4.39
N LYS A 90 13.40 -6.88 -4.30
CA LYS A 90 12.64 -8.03 -4.86
C LYS A 90 11.33 -8.26 -4.10
N ILE A 91 11.34 -8.10 -2.78
CA ILE A 91 10.14 -8.22 -1.94
C ILE A 91 9.15 -7.10 -2.30
N THR A 92 9.59 -5.85 -2.40
CA THR A 92 8.71 -4.73 -2.77
C THR A 92 8.11 -4.91 -4.17
N GLN A 93 8.93 -5.26 -5.17
CA GLN A 93 8.45 -5.56 -6.53
C GLN A 93 7.47 -6.74 -6.55
N SER A 94 7.68 -7.77 -5.72
CA SER A 94 6.76 -8.91 -5.62
C SER A 94 5.42 -8.48 -5.02
N ILE A 95 5.43 -7.66 -3.96
CA ILE A 95 4.22 -7.13 -3.33
C ILE A 95 3.47 -6.22 -4.31
N GLU A 96 4.17 -5.35 -5.02
CA GLU A 96 3.59 -4.43 -6.02
C GLU A 96 2.97 -5.19 -7.19
N ARG A 97 3.66 -6.19 -7.76
CA ARG A 97 3.09 -7.05 -8.81
C ARG A 97 1.84 -7.78 -8.32
N HIS A 98 1.88 -8.33 -7.12
CA HIS A 98 0.72 -9.01 -6.54
C HIS A 98 -0.46 -8.05 -6.36
N LYS A 99 -0.23 -6.85 -5.80
CA LYS A 99 -1.25 -5.80 -5.68
C LYS A 99 -1.80 -5.38 -7.03
N TYR A 100 -0.93 -5.15 -8.02
CA TYR A 100 -1.31 -4.79 -9.38
C TYR A 100 -2.19 -5.85 -10.04
N VAL A 101 -1.84 -7.14 -9.90
CA VAL A 101 -2.67 -8.23 -10.43
C VAL A 101 -4.02 -8.28 -9.73
N GLN A 102 -4.06 -8.12 -8.40
CA GLN A 102 -5.31 -8.09 -7.65
C GLN A 102 -6.21 -6.92 -8.05
N THR A 103 -5.67 -5.70 -8.16
CA THR A 103 -6.43 -4.51 -8.55
C THR A 103 -6.90 -4.61 -10.00
N THR A 104 -6.01 -5.00 -10.91
CA THR A 104 -6.32 -5.14 -12.34
C THR A 104 -7.39 -6.21 -12.56
N ARG A 105 -7.27 -7.38 -11.92
CA ARG A 105 -8.31 -8.43 -12.01
C ARG A 105 -9.64 -7.93 -11.47
N LYS A 106 -9.69 -7.38 -10.24
CA LYS A 106 -10.94 -6.86 -9.65
C LYS A 106 -11.58 -5.78 -10.52
N SER A 107 -10.80 -4.81 -11.01
CA SER A 107 -11.29 -3.77 -11.90
C SER A 107 -11.79 -4.28 -13.26
N GLY A 108 -11.19 -5.37 -13.76
CA GLY A 108 -11.65 -6.05 -14.97
C GLY A 108 -13.02 -6.70 -14.78
N TRP A 109 -13.26 -7.34 -13.63
CA TRP A 109 -14.57 -7.88 -13.26
C TRP A 109 -15.64 -6.78 -13.14
N ASP A 110 -15.33 -5.65 -12.50
CA ASP A 110 -16.28 -4.53 -12.39
C ASP A 110 -16.64 -3.94 -13.76
N LYS A 111 -15.66 -3.79 -14.66
CA LYS A 111 -15.89 -3.35 -16.04
C LYS A 111 -16.72 -4.34 -16.84
N ILE A 112 -16.41 -5.64 -16.72
CA ILE A 112 -17.16 -6.71 -17.39
C ILE A 112 -18.61 -6.72 -16.89
N ASN A 113 -18.83 -6.68 -15.58
CA ASN A 113 -20.17 -6.62 -14.99
C ASN A 113 -20.95 -5.38 -15.42
N GLY A 114 -20.30 -4.21 -15.50
CA GLY A 114 -20.89 -2.98 -16.03
C GLY A 114 -21.17 -3.02 -17.52
N SER A 115 -20.42 -3.79 -18.30
CA SER A 115 -20.64 -3.98 -19.74
C SER A 115 -21.74 -5.01 -20.06
N ILE A 116 -21.95 -6.00 -19.19
CA ILE A 116 -22.96 -7.04 -19.36
C ILE A 116 -24.39 -6.46 -19.26
N SER A 117 -24.60 -5.41 -18.45
CA SER A 117 -25.92 -4.78 -18.31
C SER A 117 -26.40 -3.97 -19.52
N VAL A 118 -25.56 -3.78 -20.56
CA VAL A 118 -25.89 -2.95 -21.73
C VAL A 118 -26.35 -3.78 -22.94
N THR A 119 -26.24 -5.11 -22.91
CA THR A 119 -26.53 -5.97 -24.08
C THR A 119 -27.88 -6.67 -24.08
N ASN A 120 -28.64 -6.64 -22.96
CA ASN A 120 -30.02 -7.17 -22.96
C ASN A 120 -31.00 -6.32 -23.79
N ALA A 121 -30.62 -5.11 -24.20
CA ALA A 121 -31.43 -4.27 -25.10
C ALA A 121 -31.20 -4.61 -26.60
N LEU A 122 -30.17 -5.39 -26.96
CA LEU A 122 -29.89 -5.74 -28.35
C LEU A 122 -30.41 -7.15 -28.74
N ILE A 123 -30.70 -8.01 -27.77
CA ILE A 123 -31.12 -9.40 -28.00
C ILE A 123 -32.63 -9.50 -28.31
N GLU A 124 -33.46 -8.53 -27.89
CA GLU A 124 -34.87 -8.48 -28.32
C GLU A 124 -35.05 -8.12 -29.82
N ALA A 125 -33.97 -7.75 -30.52
CA ALA A 125 -33.98 -7.51 -31.97
C ALA A 125 -33.54 -8.72 -32.82
N SER A 126 -33.19 -9.86 -32.23
CA SER A 126 -32.76 -11.07 -32.96
C SER A 126 -33.36 -12.34 -32.37
N VAL A 127 -34.66 -12.55 -32.56
CA VAL A 127 -35.29 -13.84 -32.28
C VAL A 127 -34.69 -14.90 -33.22
N PRO A 128 -34.18 -16.03 -32.71
CA PRO A 128 -33.60 -17.09 -33.51
C PRO A 128 -34.69 -17.86 -34.28
N LYS A 129 -34.48 -18.04 -35.60
CA LYS A 129 -35.31 -18.90 -36.45
C LYS A 129 -35.35 -20.32 -35.90
N THR A 130 -36.48 -21.00 -36.06
CA THR A 130 -36.68 -22.37 -35.55
C THR A 130 -35.96 -23.41 -36.41
N ALA A 131 -35.68 -24.60 -35.86
CA ALA A 131 -34.90 -25.65 -36.55
C ALA A 131 -35.44 -26.02 -37.94
N ALA A 132 -36.76 -25.92 -38.16
CA ALA A 132 -37.40 -26.18 -39.46
C ALA A 132 -37.20 -25.03 -40.48
N GLU A 133 -37.08 -23.78 -40.03
CA GLU A 133 -36.71 -22.65 -40.90
C GLU A 133 -35.24 -22.72 -41.32
N ILE A 134 -34.39 -23.24 -40.42
CA ILE A 134 -32.97 -23.46 -40.69
C ILE A 134 -32.80 -24.59 -41.72
N GLU A 135 -33.51 -25.72 -41.57
CA GLU A 135 -33.48 -26.84 -42.51
C GLU A 135 -33.98 -26.42 -43.92
N LYS A 136 -35.01 -25.56 -43.97
CA LYS A 136 -35.53 -25.03 -45.23
C LYS A 136 -34.59 -24.03 -45.92
N GLU A 137 -33.95 -23.14 -45.17
CA GLU A 137 -32.93 -22.25 -45.73
C GLU A 137 -31.70 -23.04 -46.22
N GLU A 138 -31.40 -24.19 -45.60
CA GLU A 138 -30.33 -25.09 -46.03
C GLU A 138 -30.68 -25.85 -47.32
N GLU A 139 -31.92 -26.33 -47.48
CA GLU A 139 -32.41 -26.97 -48.72
C GLU A 139 -32.43 -25.97 -49.89
N ASP A 140 -32.93 -24.75 -49.67
CA ASP A 140 -32.99 -23.69 -50.69
C ASP A 140 -31.58 -23.26 -51.12
N ALA A 141 -30.62 -23.18 -50.19
CA ALA A 141 -29.22 -22.90 -50.48
C ALA A 141 -28.53 -24.07 -51.22
N TYR A 142 -28.87 -25.32 -50.91
CA TYR A 142 -28.36 -26.50 -51.62
C TYR A 142 -28.83 -26.51 -53.08
N VAL A 143 -30.12 -26.22 -53.30
CA VAL A 143 -30.70 -26.09 -54.65
C VAL A 143 -30.03 -24.95 -55.42
N ALA A 144 -29.85 -23.78 -54.81
CA ALA A 144 -29.14 -22.66 -55.45
C ALA A 144 -27.70 -23.04 -55.85
N SER A 145 -26.97 -23.72 -54.96
CA SER A 145 -25.60 -24.17 -55.24
C SER A 145 -25.50 -25.25 -56.32
N PHE A 146 -26.54 -26.08 -56.49
CA PHE A 146 -26.63 -27.09 -57.54
C PHE A 146 -26.85 -26.45 -58.92
N PHE A 147 -27.56 -25.33 -58.99
CA PHE A 147 -27.82 -24.60 -60.24
C PHE A 147 -26.77 -23.52 -60.58
N ASP A 148 -25.97 -23.03 -59.63
CA ASP A 148 -25.01 -21.92 -59.85
C ASP A 148 -23.53 -22.31 -60.05
N GLY A 149 -23.10 -23.57 -59.80
CA GLY A 149 -21.71 -23.78 -59.40
C GLY A 149 -20.94 -24.96 -60.00
N ASP A 150 -20.96 -25.18 -61.31
CA ASP A 150 -19.86 -25.92 -61.98
C ASP A 150 -18.53 -25.10 -62.01
N ASN A 151 -18.47 -23.99 -61.28
CA ASN A 151 -17.28 -23.16 -61.13
C ASN A 151 -16.70 -23.28 -59.70
N ILE A 152 -15.93 -24.36 -59.54
CA ILE A 152 -14.61 -24.38 -58.88
C ILE A 152 -14.66 -24.00 -57.39
N LYS A 153 -14.92 -24.99 -56.54
CA LYS A 153 -13.89 -25.73 -55.79
C LYS A 153 -12.89 -24.84 -55.06
N GLY A 154 -12.86 -25.00 -53.74
CA GLY A 154 -11.57 -24.97 -53.04
C GLY A 154 -11.59 -24.42 -51.63
N LYS A 155 -12.50 -24.89 -50.77
CA LYS A 155 -12.25 -24.87 -49.32
C LYS A 155 -10.97 -25.67 -49.04
N THR A 156 -9.89 -25.01 -48.63
CA THR A 156 -8.83 -25.69 -47.88
C THR A 156 -9.14 -25.58 -46.39
N LYS A 157 -9.49 -26.72 -45.82
CA LYS A 157 -9.67 -26.95 -44.39
C LYS A 157 -8.44 -26.49 -43.61
N ALA A 158 -8.73 -25.88 -42.48
CA ALA A 158 -7.80 -25.50 -41.44
C ALA A 158 -6.99 -26.70 -40.92
N MET A 159 -5.70 -26.46 -40.71
CA MET A 159 -4.85 -27.26 -39.84
C MET A 159 -4.33 -26.31 -38.76
N ALA A 160 -4.62 -26.62 -37.51
CA ALA A 160 -4.09 -25.92 -36.34
C ALA A 160 -3.67 -26.99 -35.32
N PRO A 161 -2.76 -26.72 -34.37
CA PRO A 161 -1.96 -25.49 -34.16
C PRO A 161 -0.47 -25.80 -33.86
N ASN A 162 0.47 -25.27 -34.65
CA ASN A 162 1.88 -25.25 -34.24
C ASN A 162 2.22 -23.87 -33.65
N ASN A 163 2.34 -23.82 -32.33
CA ASN A 163 2.91 -22.74 -31.52
C ASN A 163 2.37 -21.32 -31.80
N SER A 164 1.62 -20.76 -30.85
CA SER A 164 1.17 -19.35 -30.88
C SER A 164 2.30 -18.32 -30.92
N PHE A 165 3.53 -18.74 -30.63
CA PHE A 165 4.75 -17.91 -30.71
C PHE A 165 5.51 -18.09 -32.03
N ALA A 166 5.17 -19.07 -32.88
CA ALA A 166 5.77 -19.21 -34.20
C ALA A 166 5.29 -18.15 -35.21
N LEU A 167 4.30 -17.35 -34.82
CA LEU A 167 3.73 -16.23 -35.60
C LEU A 167 4.35 -14.87 -35.25
N LEU A 168 5.26 -14.80 -34.28
CA LEU A 168 6.00 -13.58 -33.99
C LEU A 168 7.28 -13.59 -34.83
N GLU A 169 7.32 -12.72 -35.85
CA GLU A 169 8.54 -12.42 -36.59
C GLU A 169 9.57 -11.82 -35.62
N GLU A 170 10.76 -12.42 -35.58
CA GLU A 170 11.91 -11.88 -34.87
C GLU A 170 12.40 -10.64 -35.65
N GLU A 171 11.90 -9.46 -35.29
CA GLU A 171 12.46 -8.20 -35.77
C GLU A 171 13.80 -7.97 -35.01
N GLU A 172 14.91 -8.32 -35.67
CA GLU A 172 16.27 -7.98 -35.22
C GLU A 172 16.44 -6.45 -35.14
N ALA A 173 17.10 -6.00 -34.06
CA ALA A 173 17.53 -4.63 -33.83
C ALA A 173 19.01 -4.44 -34.22
#